data_AF-A0A261QM45-F1
#
_entry.id   AF-A0A261QM45-F1
#
_cell.length_a   1.000
_cell.length_b   1.000
_cell.length_c   1.000
_cell.angle_alpha   90.00
_cell.angle_beta   90.00
_cell.angle_gamma   90.00
#
_symmetry.space_group_name_H-M   'P 1'
#
loop_
_entity.id
_entity.type
_entity.pdbx_description
1 polymer ?
#
loop_
_entity_poly.entity_id
_entity_poly.type
_entity_poly.pdbx_seq_one_letter_code
_entity_poly.pdbx_strand_id
1 'polypeptide(L)' 'MSYSIDFRRKVISTLEDDGLSIRETAKQFRIFPASVSRWINQICPYA' A
#
# COMPACT_ATOMS: atom_id res chain seq x y z
N MET A 1 -3.76 -9.96 -11.88
CA MET A 1 -3.67 -8.49 -12.01
C MET A 1 -2.37 -8.03 -11.37
N SER A 2 -1.37 -7.67 -12.17
CA SER A 2 -0.10 -7.15 -11.66
C SER A 2 -0.18 -5.62 -11.63
N TYR A 3 -0.17 -5.06 -10.43
CA TYR A 3 -0.01 -3.62 -10.25
C TYR A 3 1.44 -3.22 -10.51
N SER A 4 1.65 -2.12 -11.23
CA SER A 4 2.98 -1.54 -11.48
C SER A 4 3.67 -1.15 -10.16
N ILE A 5 5.00 -1.22 -10.13
CA ILE A 5 5.81 -0.85 -8.95
C ILE A 5 5.53 0.58 -8.51
N ASP A 6 5.38 1.49 -9.47
CA ASP A 6 5.08 2.90 -9.22
C ASP A 6 3.75 3.09 -8.45
N PHE A 7 2.71 2.36 -8.87
CA PHE A 7 1.43 2.34 -8.18
C PHE A 7 1.56 1.82 -6.74
N ARG A 8 2.33 0.75 -6.53
CA ARG A 8 2.52 0.19 -5.18
C ARG A 8 3.25 1.18 -4.27
N ARG A 9 4.27 1.87 -4.79
CA ARG A 9 4.98 2.93 -4.06
C ARG A 9 4.07 4.09 -3.70
N LYS A 10 3.22 4.54 -4.64
CA LYS A 10 2.23 5.59 -4.36
C LYS A 10 1.29 5.19 -3.22
N VAL A 11 0.78 3.96 -3.25
CA VAL A 11 -0.11 3.43 -2.21
C VAL A 11 0.57 3.41 -0.83
N ILE A 12 1.84 2.98 -0.76
CA ILE A 12 2.60 2.98 0.51
C ILE A 12 2.91 4.41 0.96
N SER A 13 3.32 5.29 0.05
CA SER A 13 3.60 6.69 0.40
C SER A 13 2.37 7.39 0.97
N THR A 14 1.17 7.11 0.44
CA THR A 14 -0.09 7.64 1.00
C THR A 14 -0.44 7.00 2.35
N LEU A 15 -0.08 5.74 2.59
CA LEU A 15 -0.26 5.12 3.91
C LEU A 15 0.60 5.82 4.97
N GLU A 16 1.85 6.14 4.64
CA GLU A 16 2.82 6.76 5.55
C GLU A 16 2.57 8.26 5.75
N ASP A 17 2.34 9.01 4.68
CA ASP A 17 2.17 10.47 4.70
C ASP A 17 0.86 10.90 5.37
N ASP A 18 -0.21 10.17 5.08
CA ASP A 18 -1.58 10.47 5.52
C ASP A 18 -1.89 9.79 6.89
N GLY A 19 -0.96 8.96 7.40
CA GLY A 19 -1.12 8.22 8.66
C GLY A 19 -2.30 7.25 8.67
N LEU A 20 -2.76 6.83 7.49
CA LEU A 20 -3.94 6.01 7.32
C LEU A 20 -3.69 4.55 7.72
N SER A 21 -4.76 3.84 8.08
CA SER A 21 -4.68 2.39 8.23
C SER A 21 -4.66 1.69 6.87
N ILE A 22 -4.11 0.48 6.83
CA ILE A 22 -4.09 -0.41 5.65
C ILE A 22 -5.48 -0.53 5.01
N ARG A 23 -6.52 -0.63 5.83
CA ARG A 23 -7.92 -0.75 5.37
C ARG A 23 -8.43 0.51 4.68
N GLU A 24 -8.17 1.67 5.26
CA GLU A 24 -8.60 2.95 4.69
C GLU A 24 -7.87 3.25 3.39
N THR A 25 -6.56 3.00 3.36
CA THR A 25 -5.75 3.10 2.14
C THR A 25 -6.26 2.14 1.06
N ALA A 26 -6.53 0.88 1.42
CA ALA A 26 -7.06 -0.09 0.47
C ALA A 26 -8.43 0.33 -0.10
N LYS A 27 -9.30 0.90 0.73
CA LYS A 27 -10.60 1.45 0.32
C LYS A 27 -10.44 2.63 -0.65
N GLN A 28 -9.51 3.54 -0.36
CA GLN A 28 -9.21 4.70 -1.20
C GLN A 28 -8.74 4.28 -2.60
N PHE A 29 -7.86 3.29 -2.67
CA PHE A 29 -7.33 2.78 -3.95
C PHE A 29 -8.18 1.66 -4.57
N ARG A 30 -9.30 1.29 -3.94
CA ARG A 30 -10.19 0.17 -4.34
C ARG A 30 -9.44 -1.14 -4.59
N ILE A 31 -8.48 -1.43 -3.72
CA ILE A 31 -7.67 -2.65 -3.76
C ILE A 31 -7.95 -3.50 -2.53
N PHE A 32 -7.48 -4.75 -2.56
CA PHE A 32 -7.57 -5.61 -1.38
C PHE A 32 -6.53 -5.21 -0.32
N PRO A 33 -6.91 -5.14 0.97
CA PRO A 33 -5.98 -4.82 2.04
C PRO A 33 -4.81 -5.80 2.13
N ALA A 34 -5.03 -7.07 1.79
CA ALA A 34 -3.97 -8.08 1.69
C ALA A 34 -2.87 -7.70 0.67
N SER A 35 -3.22 -6.97 -0.40
CA SER A 35 -2.22 -6.49 -1.36
C SER A 35 -1.34 -5.41 -0.75
N VAL A 36 -1.94 -4.48 0.00
CA VAL A 36 -1.21 -3.40 0.70
C VAL A 36 -0.27 -3.99 1.76
N SER A 37 -0.75 -4.90 2.61
CA SER A 37 0.08 -5.59 3.61
C SER A 37 1.28 -6.31 2.97
N ARG A 38 1.06 -6.97 1.84
CA ARG A 38 2.14 -7.62 1.09
C ARG A 38 3.15 -6.61 0.55
N TRP A 39 2.71 -5.47 0.04
CA TRP A 39 3.62 -4.46 -0.52
C TRP A 39 4.47 -3.79 0.54
N ILE A 40 3.92 -3.53 1.74
CA ILE A 40 4.69 -3.00 2.87
C ILE A 40 5.89 -3.90 3.14
N ASN A 41 5.65 -5.21 3.29
CA ASN A 41 6.72 -6.20 3.51
C ASN A 41 7.70 -6.33 2.32
N GLN A 42 7.26 -6.03 1.10
CA GLN A 42 8.10 -6.15 -0.10
C GLN A 42 8.92 -4.88 -0.40
N ILE A 43 8.43 -3.71 -0.01
CA ILE A 43 9.00 -2.41 -0.37
C ILE A 43 9.74 -1.79 0.82
N CYS A 44 9.27 -2.00 2.05
CA CYS A 44 9.95 -1.64 3.29
C CYS A 44 10.22 -2.90 4.12
N PRO A 45 11.30 -3.64 3.83
CA PRO A 45 11.72 -4.79 4.65
C PRO A 45 12.28 -4.41 6.04
N TYR A 46 12.30 -3.12 6.40
CA TYR A 46 12.94 -2.59 7.62
C TYR A 46 12.03 -1.67 8.46
N ALA A 47 10.71 -1.65 8.23
CA ALA A 47 9.77 -0.86 9.03
C ALA A 47 9.39 -1.56 10.34
#